data_AF-A0A968VVA9-F1
#
_entry.id   AF-A0A968VVA9-F1
#
_cell.length_a   1.000
_cell.length_b   1.000
_cell.length_c   1.000
_cell.angle_alpha   90.00
_cell.angle_beta   90.00
_cell.angle_gamma   90.00
#
_symmetry.space_group_name_H-M   'P 1'
#
loop_
_entity.id
_entity.type
_entity.pdbx_description
1 polymer ?
#
loop_
_entity_poly.entity_id
_entity_poly.type
_entity_poly.pdbx_seq_one_letter_code
_entity_poly.pdbx_strand_id
1 'polypeptide(L)'
;MTFYDIDSIRTNTHLNLSASTKAVPGNRLFVSLTCAGTAKSIYFNGNLVNRDTLVLVARKTSCIEFVYDGSRYLCLATGHRAD
;
A
#
# COMPACT_ATOMS: atom_id res chain seq x y z
N MET A 1 -10.14 9.31 -6.29
CA MET A 1 -8.77 8.74 -6.23
C MET A 1 -8.10 9.34 -5.02
N THR A 2 -7.56 8.51 -4.14
CA THR A 2 -6.90 8.95 -2.89
C THR A 2 -5.44 8.54 -2.92
N PHE A 3 -4.55 9.42 -2.46
CA PHE A 3 -3.11 9.18 -2.42
C PHE A 3 -2.62 9.24 -0.98
N TYR A 4 -1.78 8.27 -0.61
CA TYR A 4 -1.02 8.27 0.64
C TYR A 4 0.45 8.17 0.29
N ASP A 5 1.22 9.11 0.83
CA ASP A 5 2.68 9.09 0.71
C ASP A 5 3.26 8.93 2.10
N ILE A 6 4.08 7.90 2.28
CA ILE A 6 4.71 7.58 3.56
C ILE A 6 6.21 7.50 3.33
N ASP A 7 6.88 8.56 3.79
CA ASP A 7 8.32 8.66 3.73
C ASP A 7 8.99 8.07 4.97
N SER A 8 10.23 7.60 4.77
CA SER A 8 11.12 7.14 5.84
C SER A 8 10.56 6.00 6.70
N ILE A 9 10.11 4.91 6.06
CA ILE A 9 9.82 3.68 6.80
C ILE A 9 11.11 3.08 7.34
N ARG A 10 11.25 3.11 8.67
CA ARG A 10 12.44 2.65 9.43
C ARG A 10 12.27 1.25 10.02
N THR A 11 11.04 0.82 10.25
CA THR A 11 10.69 -0.47 10.87
C THR A 11 9.63 -1.20 10.03
N ASN A 12 9.49 -2.52 10.21
CA ASN A 12 8.38 -3.25 9.61
C ASN A 12 7.08 -2.64 10.11
N THR A 13 6.16 -2.36 9.21
CA THR A 13 4.98 -1.55 9.50
C THR A 13 3.71 -2.27 9.07
N HIS A 14 2.68 -2.17 9.90
CA HIS A 14 1.33 -2.58 9.54
C HIS A 14 0.56 -1.37 9.05
N LEU A 15 0.12 -1.41 7.80
CA LEU A 15 -0.74 -0.39 7.20
C LEU A 15 -2.18 -0.89 7.29
N ASN A 16 -3.00 -0.18 8.07
CA ASN A 16 -4.42 -0.49 8.13
C ASN A 16 -5.17 0.30 7.05
N LEU A 17 -5.64 -0.39 6.02
CA LEU A 17 -6.42 0.22 4.96
C LEU A 17 -7.91 0.00 5.24
N SER A 18 -8.49 0.91 6.02
CA SER A 18 -9.95 0.96 6.17
C SER A 18 -10.57 1.73 5.01
N ALA A 19 -11.58 1.14 4.38
CA ALA A 19 -12.44 1.90 3.49
C ALA A 19 -13.19 2.95 4.31
N SER A 20 -13.05 4.22 3.93
CA SER A 20 -13.98 5.25 4.41
C SER A 20 -15.40 4.79 4.10
N THR A 21 -16.37 5.07 4.98
CA THR A 21 -17.79 4.75 4.76
C THR A 21 -18.37 5.40 3.49
N LYS A 22 -17.61 6.30 2.86
CA LYS A 22 -17.93 6.96 1.58
C LYS A 22 -17.22 6.34 0.36
N ALA A 23 -16.49 5.24 0.53
CA ALA A 23 -15.83 4.58 -0.59
C ALA A 23 -16.85 3.91 -1.50
N VAL A 24 -16.85 4.27 -2.79
CA VAL A 24 -17.70 3.66 -3.82
C VAL A 24 -16.92 2.60 -4.59
N PRO A 25 -17.55 1.50 -5.05
CA PRO A 25 -16.89 0.52 -5.91
C PRO A 25 -16.18 1.21 -7.08
N GLY A 26 -14.96 0.77 -7.39
CA GLY A 26 -14.08 1.38 -8.39
C GLY A 26 -13.19 2.50 -7.85
N ASN A 27 -13.37 2.95 -6.59
CA ASN A 27 -12.46 3.91 -6.00
C ASN A 27 -11.04 3.36 -5.93
N ARG A 28 -10.10 4.13 -6.48
CA ARG A 28 -8.68 3.80 -6.47
C ARG A 28 -7.94 4.51 -5.35
N LEU A 29 -7.06 3.74 -4.73
CA LEU A 29 -6.18 4.15 -3.67
C LEU A 29 -4.75 3.89 -4.12
N PHE A 30 -3.90 4.90 -4.04
CA PHE A 30 -2.49 4.79 -4.35
C PHE A 30 -1.68 5.02 -3.09
N VAL A 31 -0.74 4.12 -2.81
CA VAL A 31 0.16 4.21 -1.67
C VAL A 31 1.59 4.22 -2.20
N SER A 32 2.31 5.30 -1.91
CA SER A 32 3.73 5.47 -2.17
C SER A 32 4.48 5.29 -0.85
N LEU A 33 5.45 4.39 -0.82
CA LEU A 33 6.22 4.03 0.37
C LEU A 33 7.71 4.14 0.08
N THR A 34 8.41 5.02 0.78
CA THR A 34 9.87 5.19 0.63
C THR A 34 10.60 4.60 1.82
N CYS A 35 11.50 3.64 1.56
CA CYS A 35 12.31 3.02 2.61
C CYS A 35 13.70 3.66 2.71
N ALA A 36 14.09 4.16 3.89
CA ALA A 36 15.29 4.98 4.04
C ALA A 36 16.63 4.22 4.13
N GLY A 37 16.65 2.89 4.21
CA GLY A 37 17.93 2.20 4.51
C GLY A 37 18.04 0.74 4.12
N THR A 38 17.22 -0.13 4.69
CA THR A 38 17.26 -1.60 4.49
C THR A 38 15.87 -2.07 4.13
N ALA A 39 15.74 -3.15 3.35
CA ALA A 39 14.43 -3.68 2.95
C ALA A 39 13.52 -3.86 4.17
N LYS A 40 12.23 -3.55 4.01
CA LYS A 40 11.24 -3.61 5.09
C LYS A 40 10.02 -4.38 4.62
N SER A 41 9.45 -5.18 5.49
CA SER A 41 8.16 -5.82 5.22
C SER A 41 7.03 -4.89 5.65
N ILE A 42 6.09 -4.68 4.74
CA ILE A 42 4.83 -3.98 5.00
C ILE A 42 3.72 -4.99 4.96
N TYR A 43 2.92 -4.97 6.01
CA TYR A 43 1.76 -5.82 6.15
C TYR A 43 0.53 -4.95 5.98
N PHE A 44 -0.28 -5.24 4.96
CA PHE A 44 -1.55 -4.56 4.79
C PHE A 44 -2.63 -5.33 5.55
N ASN A 45 -3.16 -4.71 6.60
CA ASN A 45 -4.32 -5.21 7.31
C ASN A 45 -5.54 -4.41 6.84
N GLY A 46 -6.55 -5.09 6.29
CA GLY A 46 -7.76 -4.40 5.85
C GLY A 46 -8.42 -5.17 4.74
N ASN A 47 -9.18 -6.22 5.09
CA ASN A 47 -9.96 -7.09 4.19
C ASN A 47 -9.30 -7.53 2.86
N LEU A 48 -8.01 -7.30 2.63
CA LEU A 48 -7.31 -7.72 1.43
C LEU A 48 -7.39 -9.25 1.33
N VAL A 49 -7.76 -9.74 0.14
CA VAL A 49 -8.01 -11.17 -0.11
C VAL A 49 -6.78 -12.03 0.20
N ASN A 50 -5.59 -11.43 0.16
CA ASN A 50 -4.36 -12.02 0.64
C ASN A 50 -3.72 -11.09 1.66
N ARG A 51 -3.17 -11.65 2.74
CA ARG A 51 -2.19 -10.97 3.60
C ARG A 51 -0.88 -10.81 2.82
N ASP A 52 -0.94 -10.10 1.70
CA ASP A 52 0.23 -9.86 0.86
C ASP A 52 1.18 -8.99 1.66
N THR A 53 2.25 -9.63 2.12
CA THR A 53 3.39 -8.94 2.70
C THR A 53 4.13 -8.31 1.54
N LEU A 54 4.07 -6.99 1.42
CA LEU A 54 4.92 -6.31 0.46
C LEU A 54 6.30 -6.11 1.08
N VAL A 55 7.33 -6.61 0.42
CA VAL A 55 8.71 -6.28 0.78
C VAL A 55 9.09 -4.98 0.06
N LEU A 56 9.25 -3.91 0.81
CA LEU A 56 9.85 -2.67 0.33
C LEU A 56 11.33 -2.90 0.06
N VAL A 57 11.78 -2.49 -1.12
CA VAL A 57 13.19 -2.46 -1.46
C VAL A 57 13.85 -1.26 -0.77
N ALA A 58 15.01 -1.49 -0.16
CA ALA A 58 15.81 -0.44 0.46
C ALA A 58 16.06 0.73 -0.50
N ARG A 59 15.91 1.97 -0.01
CA ARG A 59 16.23 3.21 -0.74
C ARG A 59 15.45 3.39 -2.04
N LYS A 60 14.34 2.68 -2.21
CA LYS A 60 13.42 2.85 -3.34
C LYS A 60 12.04 3.24 -2.85
N THR A 61 11.35 3.99 -3.69
CA THR A 61 9.91 4.21 -3.55
C THR A 61 9.17 3.06 -4.19
N SER A 62 8.34 2.37 -3.39
CA SER A 62 7.43 1.35 -3.88
C SER A 62 6.04 1.95 -3.98
N CYS A 63 5.40 1.80 -5.13
CA CYS A 63 4.07 2.29 -5.40
C CYS A 63 3.10 1.11 -5.47
N ILE A 64 1.95 1.25 -4.84
CA ILE A 64 0.95 0.20 -4.77
C ILE A 64 -0.40 0.81 -5.12
N GLU A 65 -1.10 0.16 -6.03
CA GLU A 65 -2.45 0.54 -6.41
C GLU A 65 -3.45 -0.46 -5.84
N PHE A 66 -4.50 0.06 -5.22
CA PHE A 66 -5.63 -0.70 -4.75
C PHE A 66 -6.93 -0.19 -5.39
N VAL A 67 -7.89 -1.09 -5.60
CA VAL A 67 -9.26 -0.75 -6.01
C VAL A 67 -10.27 -1.23 -4.99
N TYR A 68 -11.25 -0.41 -4.67
CA TYR A 68 -12.36 -0.81 -3.82
C TYR A 68 -13.39 -1.59 -4.64
N ASP A 69 -13.72 -2.82 -4.24
CA ASP A 69 -14.69 -3.68 -4.95
C ASP A 69 -16.15 -3.48 -4.46
N GLY A 70 -16.35 -2.65 -3.43
CA GLY A 70 -17.63 -2.46 -2.76
C GLY A 70 -17.69 -3.07 -1.36
N SER A 71 -16.77 -3.97 -1.03
CA SER A 71 -16.62 -4.57 0.30
C SER A 71 -15.24 -4.30 0.91
N ARG A 72 -14.20 -4.17 0.07
CA ARG A 72 -12.80 -4.09 0.47
C ARG A 72 -11.92 -3.50 -0.60
N TYR A 73 -10.71 -3.10 -0.21
CA TYR A 73 -9.65 -2.80 -1.15
C TYR A 73 -8.99 -4.10 -1.64
N LEU A 74 -8.74 -4.18 -2.94
CA LEU A 74 -8.02 -5.25 -3.61
C LEU A 74 -6.73 -4.67 -4.17
N CYS A 75 -5.59 -5.34 -3.94
CA CYS A 75 -4.32 -4.95 -4.55
C CYS A 75 -4.36 -5.27 -6.05
N LEU A 76 -4.13 -4.27 -6.89
CA LEU A 76 -4.08 -4.42 -8.35
C LEU A 76 -2.66 -4.64 -8.84
N ALA A 77 -1.72 -3.84 -8.34
CA ALA A 77 -0.33 -3.89 -8.78
C ALA A 77 0.60 -3.34 -7.71
N THR A 78 1.78 -3.94 -7.64
CA THR A 78 2.93 -3.46 -6.87
C THR A 78 4.05 -3.16 -7.85
N GLY A 79 4.52 -1.91 -7.85
CA GLY A 79 5.65 -1.49 -8.66
C GLY A 79 6.73 -0.86 -7.81
N HIS A 80 7.98 -0.98 -8.23
CA HIS A 80 9.05 -0.14 -7.70
C HIS A 80 9.28 0.96 -8.72
N ARG A 81 9.25 2.22 -8.26
CA ARG A 81 9.69 3.31 -9.12
C ARG A 81 11.19 3.09 -9.36
N ALA A 82 11.56 2.91 -10.62
CA ALA A 82 12.96 3.01 -11.01
C ALA A 82 13.35 4.48 -10.79
N ASP A 83 14.38 4.67 -9.97
CA ASP A 83 15.06 5.96 -9.84
C ASP A 83 15.67 6.34 -11.21
#